data_AF-A0A7S6RLI4-F1
#
_entry.id   AF-A0A7S6RLI4-F1
#
_cell.length_a   1.000
_cell.length_b   1.000
_cell.length_c   1.000
_cell.angle_alpha   90.00
_cell.angle_beta   90.00
_cell.angle_gamma   90.00
#
_symmetry.space_group_name_H-M   'P 1'
#
loop_
_entity.id
_entity.type
_entity.pdbx_description
1 polymer ?
#
loop_
_entity_poly.entity_id
_entity_poly.type
_entity_poly.pdbx_seq_one_letter_code
_entity_poly.pdbx_strand_id
1 'polypeptide(L)'
;MIQPALAEFLKDYAPKPGFLFPGKRGVTERLTRYSADKILREATKRVGLEGVSTHSFRRTALNQMSSAGIPLHHIQEISGHNDLGTLQRYLEVSPEQCYKAICAIGF
;
A
#
# COMPACT_ATOMS: atom_id res chain seq x y z
N MET A 1 6.44 -8.45 10.02
CA MET A 1 5.37 -9.34 9.50
C MET A 1 5.16 -9.03 8.02
N ILE A 2 5.01 -10.02 7.16
CA ILE A 2 4.77 -9.85 5.72
C ILE A 2 3.40 -10.48 5.41
N GLN A 3 2.61 -9.86 4.55
CA GLN A 3 1.29 -10.40 4.16
C GLN A 3 1.46 -11.75 3.43
N PRO A 4 0.62 -12.78 3.71
CA PRO A 4 0.85 -14.14 3.21
C PRO A 4 0.92 -14.27 1.69
N ALA A 5 0.06 -13.57 0.95
CA ALA A 5 0.10 -13.61 -0.52
C ALA A 5 1.41 -12.99 -1.06
N LEU A 6 1.92 -11.92 -0.46
CA LEU A 6 3.23 -11.37 -0.79
C LEU A 6 4.35 -12.37 -0.46
N ALA A 7 4.23 -13.10 0.65
CA ALA A 7 5.20 -14.14 0.98
C ALA A 7 5.25 -15.26 -0.08
N GLU A 8 4.10 -15.68 -0.61
CA GLU A 8 4.05 -16.63 -1.73
C GLU A 8 4.73 -16.07 -2.99
N PHE A 9 4.44 -14.82 -3.39
CA PHE A 9 5.11 -14.19 -4.52
C PHE A 9 6.63 -14.09 -4.35
N LEU A 10 7.10 -13.89 -3.11
CA LEU A 10 8.53 -13.79 -2.82
C LEU A 10 9.25 -15.14 -2.86
N LYS A 11 8.55 -16.28 -2.71
CA LYS A 11 9.17 -17.61 -2.84
C LYS A 11 9.66 -17.87 -4.26
N ASP A 12 8.86 -17.47 -5.24
CA ASP A 12 9.20 -17.64 -6.67
C ASP A 12 10.15 -16.54 -7.18
N TYR A 13 10.37 -15.50 -6.37
CA TYR A 13 11.25 -14.39 -6.71
C TYR A 13 12.67 -14.63 -6.21
N ALA A 14 13.56 -15.01 -7.13
CA ALA A 14 14.98 -15.26 -6.85
C ALA A 14 15.88 -14.14 -7.40
N PRO A 15 16.01 -12.99 -6.70
CA PRO A 15 16.95 -11.94 -7.12
C PRO A 15 18.39 -12.39 -6.93
N LYS A 16 19.32 -11.72 -7.63
CA LYS A 16 20.75 -11.89 -7.38
C LYS A 16 21.09 -11.46 -5.94
N PRO A 17 22.13 -12.02 -5.32
CA PRO A 17 22.59 -11.59 -4.00
C PRO A 17 22.77 -10.07 -3.92
N GLY A 18 22.29 -9.45 -2.85
CA GLY A 18 22.31 -8.00 -2.65
C GLY A 18 20.90 -7.43 -2.42
N PHE A 19 20.53 -6.42 -3.20
CA PHE A 19 19.24 -5.74 -3.07
C PHE A 19 18.08 -6.63 -3.53
N LEU A 20 16.96 -6.61 -2.78
CA LEU A 20 15.73 -7.33 -3.13
C LEU A 20 15.29 -7.01 -4.57
N PHE A 21 15.32 -5.73 -4.96
CA PHE A 21 15.07 -5.30 -6.33
C PHE A 21 16.37 -4.75 -6.96
N PRO A 22 17.12 -5.57 -7.72
CA PRO A 22 18.36 -5.15 -8.34
C PRO A 22 18.12 -4.12 -9.44
N GLY A 23 19.09 -3.22 -9.63
CA GLY A 23 19.07 -2.21 -10.68
C GLY A 23 19.47 -2.75 -12.05
N LYS A 24 19.52 -1.86 -13.05
CA LYS A 24 20.00 -2.24 -14.39
C LYS A 24 21.51 -2.47 -14.34
N ARG A 25 21.94 -3.66 -14.77
CA ARG A 25 23.37 -4.06 -14.78
C ARG A 25 24.24 -2.97 -15.41
N GLY A 26 25.28 -2.56 -14.68
CA GLY A 26 26.25 -1.55 -15.14
C GLY A 26 25.74 -0.10 -15.08
N VAL A 27 24.53 0.14 -14.56
CA VAL A 27 23.95 1.49 -14.44
C VAL A 27 23.60 1.81 -13.00
N THR A 28 22.81 0.97 -12.33
CA THR A 28 22.46 1.15 -10.91
C THR A 28 22.51 -0.18 -10.18
N GLU A 29 22.92 -0.14 -8.90
CA GLU A 29 22.98 -1.33 -8.05
C GLU A 29 21.59 -1.81 -7.62
N ARG A 30 20.67 -0.87 -7.41
CA ARG A 30 19.27 -1.12 -7.00
C ARG A 30 18.27 -0.43 -7.93
N LEU A 31 17.03 -0.92 -7.88
CA LEU A 31 15.91 -0.28 -8.57
C LEU A 31 15.76 1.17 -8.08
N THR A 32 15.77 2.12 -9.01
CA THR A 32 15.59 3.54 -8.71
C THR A 32 14.11 3.91 -8.66
N ARG A 33 13.78 5.01 -7.97
CA ARG A 33 12.40 5.55 -7.93
C ARG A 33 11.87 5.83 -9.34
N TYR A 34 12.69 6.41 -10.21
CA TYR A 34 12.34 6.66 -11.60
C TYR A 34 12.03 5.37 -12.36
N SER A 35 12.85 4.33 -12.21
CA SER A 35 12.61 3.04 -12.86
C SER A 35 11.34 2.36 -12.35
N ALA A 36 11.10 2.41 -11.03
CA ALA A 36 9.88 1.89 -10.43
C ALA A 36 8.63 2.62 -10.93
N ASP A 37 8.65 3.96 -11.00
CA ASP A 37 7.56 4.76 -11.55
C ASP A 37 7.32 4.43 -13.03
N LYS A 38 8.39 4.27 -13.83
CA LYS A 38 8.26 3.87 -15.23
C LYS A 38 7.63 2.48 -15.37
N ILE A 39 8.08 1.50 -14.61
CA ILE A 39 7.49 0.14 -14.60
C ILE A 39 6.01 0.21 -14.26
N LEU A 40 5.66 1.00 -13.24
CA LEU A 40 4.27 1.19 -12.83
C LEU A 40 3.42 1.81 -13.95
N ARG A 41 3.88 2.90 -14.57
CA ARG A 41 3.15 3.56 -15.67
C ARG A 41 2.89 2.64 -16.85
N GLU A 42 3.88 1.81 -17.20
CA GLU A 42 3.70 0.81 -18.26
C GLU A 42 2.65 -0.24 -17.85
N ALA A 43 2.67 -0.70 -16.60
CA ALA A 43 1.67 -1.65 -16.10
C ALA A 43 0.26 -1.04 -16.10
N THR A 44 0.10 0.20 -15.62
CA THR A 44 -1.21 0.88 -15.55
C THR A 44 -1.75 1.15 -16.94
N LYS A 45 -0.88 1.54 -17.90
CA LYS A 45 -1.26 1.72 -19.30
C LYS A 45 -1.80 0.43 -19.93
N ARG A 46 -1.20 -0.73 -19.63
CA ARG A 46 -1.66 -2.03 -20.16
C ARG A 46 -3.07 -2.41 -19.69
N VAL A 47 -3.47 -1.95 -18.51
CA VAL A 47 -4.79 -2.23 -17.94
C VAL A 47 -5.76 -1.05 -18.07
N GLY A 48 -5.39 0.00 -18.80
CA GLY A 48 -6.24 1.17 -19.04
C GLY A 48 -6.48 2.05 -17.80
N LEU A 49 -5.58 2.02 -16.81
CA LEU A 49 -5.67 2.86 -15.62
C LEU A 49 -4.88 4.16 -15.77
N GLU A 50 -5.54 5.27 -15.45
CA GLU A 50 -4.97 6.62 -15.44
C GLU A 50 -4.85 7.18 -14.01
N GLY A 51 -3.98 8.17 -13.81
CA GLY A 51 -3.81 8.84 -12.52
C GLY A 51 -3.18 8.00 -11.40
N VAL A 52 -2.69 6.79 -11.71
CA VAL A 52 -2.06 5.90 -10.73
C VAL A 52 -0.59 6.29 -10.52
N SER A 53 -0.20 6.36 -9.25
CA SER A 53 1.19 6.54 -8.80
C SER A 53 1.54 5.50 -7.75
N THR A 54 2.81 5.43 -7.36
CA THR A 54 3.25 4.56 -6.26
C THR A 54 2.51 4.88 -4.95
N HIS A 55 2.10 6.13 -4.74
CA HIS A 55 1.32 6.53 -3.58
C HIS A 55 -0.13 6.05 -3.63
N SER A 56 -0.72 5.86 -4.82
CA SER A 56 -2.10 5.42 -4.97
C SER A 56 -2.35 4.08 -4.27
N PHE A 57 -1.42 3.12 -4.39
CA PHE A 57 -1.53 1.83 -3.70
C PHE A 57 -1.47 1.96 -2.18
N ARG A 58 -0.61 2.85 -1.66
CA ARG A 58 -0.54 3.13 -0.23
C ARG A 58 -1.88 3.66 0.27
N ARG A 59 -2.48 4.63 -0.44
CA ARG A 59 -3.81 5.15 -0.11
C ARG A 59 -4.87 4.04 -0.09
N THR A 60 -4.91 3.23 -1.15
CA THR A 60 -5.85 2.11 -1.26
C THR A 60 -5.70 1.14 -0.08
N ALA A 61 -4.48 0.78 0.32
CA ALA A 61 -4.25 -0.12 1.44
C ALA A 61 -4.75 0.46 2.77
N LEU A 62 -4.50 1.76 3.03
CA LEU A 62 -4.98 2.44 4.24
C LEU A 62 -6.51 2.48 4.28
N ASN A 63 -7.14 2.80 3.15
CA ASN A 63 -8.59 2.87 3.02
C ASN A 63 -9.21 1.48 3.24
N GLN A 64 -8.65 0.44 2.62
CA GLN A 64 -9.13 -0.94 2.80
C GLN A 64 -9.06 -1.40 4.25
N MET A 65 -7.94 -1.15 4.95
CA MET A 65 -7.82 -1.48 6.38
C MET A 65 -8.85 -0.72 7.23
N SER A 66 -9.09 0.55 6.92
CA SER A 66 -10.11 1.35 7.61
C SER A 66 -11.53 0.86 7.35
N SER A 67 -11.86 0.58 6.10
CA SER A 67 -13.17 0.02 5.70
C SER A 67 -13.41 -1.36 6.32
N ALA A 68 -12.36 -2.15 6.55
CA ALA A 68 -12.42 -3.40 7.29
C ALA A 68 -12.59 -3.22 8.82
N GLY A 69 -12.63 -1.98 9.32
CA GLY A 69 -12.82 -1.67 10.74
C GLY A 69 -11.56 -1.85 11.58
N ILE A 70 -10.37 -1.92 10.96
CA ILE A 70 -9.12 -2.03 11.71
C ILE A 70 -8.87 -0.71 12.49
N PRO A 71 -8.58 -0.78 13.80
CA PRO A 71 -8.29 0.40 14.61
C PRO A 71 -7.17 1.27 14.02
N LEU A 72 -7.37 2.59 14.07
CA LEU A 72 -6.47 3.57 13.43
C LEU A 72 -5.03 3.50 13.95
N HIS A 73 -4.83 3.19 15.22
CA HIS A 73 -3.50 3.06 15.81
C HIS A 73 -2.73 1.86 15.22
N HIS A 74 -3.40 0.75 14.88
CA HIS A 74 -2.78 -0.37 14.17
C HIS A 74 -2.43 0.02 12.74
N ILE A 75 -3.33 0.73 12.04
CA ILE A 75 -3.07 1.23 10.69
C ILE A 75 -1.88 2.19 10.69
N GLN A 76 -1.79 3.08 11.68
CA GLN A 76 -0.68 4.01 11.86
C GLN A 76 0.65 3.26 12.02
N GLU A 77 0.70 2.26 12.90
CA GLU A 77 1.89 1.43 13.14
C GLU A 77 2.31 0.69 11.87
N ILE A 78 1.38 0.01 11.19
CA ILE A 78 1.64 -0.74 9.94
C ILE A 78 2.17 0.18 8.85
N SER A 79 1.62 1.39 8.76
CA SER A 79 1.96 2.33 7.70
C SER A 79 3.20 3.17 8.01
N GLY A 80 3.61 3.27 9.27
CA GLY A 80 4.74 4.11 9.72
C GLY A 80 4.45 5.60 9.67
N HIS A 81 3.19 6.03 9.87
CA HIS A 81 2.88 7.47 10.00
C HIS A 81 3.20 7.94 11.41
N ASN A 82 4.02 8.99 11.53
CA ASN A 82 4.33 9.61 12.81
C ASN A 82 3.21 10.54 13.30
N ASP A 83 2.35 11.00 12.41
CA ASP A 83 1.22 11.89 12.72
C ASP A 83 -0.11 11.28 12.25
N LEU A 84 -1.05 11.16 13.19
CA LEU A 84 -2.39 10.66 12.92
C LEU A 84 -3.18 11.62 12.02
N GLY A 85 -2.90 12.92 12.07
CA GLY A 85 -3.52 13.92 11.19
C GLY A 85 -3.24 13.65 9.70
N THR A 86 -2.00 13.25 9.37
CA THR A 86 -1.67 12.82 7.99
C THR A 86 -2.38 11.54 7.57
N LEU A 87 -2.63 10.61 8.50
CA LEU A 87 -3.36 9.38 8.23
C LEU A 87 -4.84 9.66 7.96
N GLN A 88 -5.46 10.55 8.74
CA GLN A 88 -6.88 10.95 8.60
C GLN A 88 -7.23 11.45 7.20
N ARG A 89 -6.28 12.07 6.48
CA ARG A 89 -6.49 12.52 5.10
C ARG A 89 -6.82 11.40 4.11
N TYR A 90 -6.52 10.15 4.44
CA TYR A 90 -6.83 9.00 3.60
C TYR A 90 -8.17 8.35 3.97
N LEU A 91 -8.64 8.57 5.19
CA LEU A 91 -9.75 7.83 5.77
C LEU A 91 -11.08 8.51 5.45
N GLU A 92 -11.63 8.20 4.28
CA GLU A 92 -13.01 8.54 3.96
C GLU A 92 -13.95 7.75 4.89
N VAL A 93 -14.67 8.47 5.75
CA VAL A 93 -15.70 7.87 6.61
C VAL A 93 -16.92 7.58 5.74
N SER A 94 -17.24 6.30 5.58
CA SER A 94 -18.46 5.89 4.88
C SER A 94 -19.69 5.94 5.83
N PRO A 95 -20.89 6.24 5.32
CA PRO A 95 -22.13 6.15 6.09
C PRO A 95 -22.31 4.78 6.77
N GLU A 96 -21.90 3.71 6.09
CA GLU A 96 -21.92 2.33 6.60
C GLU A 96 -21.10 2.15 7.88
N GLN A 97 -19.90 2.76 7.94
CA GLN A 97 -19.04 2.70 9.12
C GLN A 97 -19.66 3.47 10.29
N CYS A 98 -20.26 4.63 10.04
CA CYS A 98 -20.98 5.38 11.06
C CYS A 98 -22.16 4.56 11.63
N TYR A 99 -22.96 3.95 10.75
CA TYR A 99 -24.09 3.12 11.16
C TYR A 99 -23.64 1.93 12.01
N LYS A 100 -22.63 1.17 11.57
CA LYS A 100 -22.06 0.06 12.35
C LYS A 100 -21.53 0.51 13.71
N ALA A 101 -20.86 1.67 13.76
CA ALA A 101 -20.33 2.22 15.01
C ALA A 101 -21.44 2.58 16.01
N ILE A 102 -22.56 3.16 15.52
CA ILE A 102 -23.73 3.46 16.34
C ILE A 102 -24.40 2.17 16.83
N CYS A 103 -24.61 1.19 15.96
CA CYS A 103 -25.21 -0.10 16.33
C CYS A 103 -24.35 -0.93 17.29
N ALA A 104 -23.03 -0.69 17.33
CA ALA A 104 -22.14 -1.37 18.27
C ALA A 104 -22.34 -0.92 19.72
N ILE A 105 -22.90 0.28 19.94
CA ILE A 105 -23.30 0.74 21.27
C ILE A 105 -24.70 0.17 21.52
N GLY A 106 -24.75 -1.03 22.10
CA GLY A 106 -26.01 -1.67 22.47
C GLY A 106 -26.72 -0.91 23.59
N PHE A 107 -27.98 -0.55 23.35
CA PHE A 107 -28.98 -0.33 24.40
C PHE A 107 -29.91 -1.55 24.45
#